data_AF-A0A354ERH9-F1
#
_entry.id   AF-A0A354ERH9-F1
#
_cell.length_a   1.000
_cell.length_b   1.000
_cell.length_c   1.000
_cell.angle_alpha   90.00
_cell.angle_beta   90.00
_cell.angle_gamma   90.00
#
_symmetry.space_group_name_H-M   'P 1'
#
loop_
_entity.id
_entity.type
_entity.pdbx_description
1 polymer ?
#
loop_
_entity_poly.entity_id
_entity_poly.type
_entity_poly.pdbx_seq_one_letter_code
_entity_poly.pdbx_strand_id
1 'polypeptide(L)'
;MQLNKSASMVFRPAALALCTCLAATPVFAQTPPMERKWATPSAQVFIHVDMPPACDAATQRAINTWNAQGSRWTYGWTSQNYQTDRQAYVGRVTFAPQRLGPSVPGQATRYPNTGTTMNSAWIGINDQMLYWNGSYYTADGDLQCPTSGGVASNRYSFEYVALHELGHTLGFGHHNDYSCAMSYGTFAGDTRTRPCAAEAAELRRQYGAR
;
A
#
# COMPACT_ATOMS: atom_id res chain seq x y z
N MET A 1 64.77 52.42 -42.43
CA MET A 1 65.73 51.30 -42.54
C MET A 1 65.23 50.20 -41.61
N GLN A 2 65.16 48.98 -42.13
CA GLN A 2 64.77 47.71 -41.50
C GLN A 2 63.27 47.41 -41.22
N LEU A 3 62.81 46.44 -42.03
CA LEU A 3 61.65 45.56 -41.95
C LEU A 3 61.71 44.59 -40.78
N ASN A 4 60.52 44.10 -40.35
CA ASN A 4 60.16 42.72 -39.97
C ASN A 4 59.09 42.73 -38.86
N LYS A 5 58.09 41.86 -38.76
CA LYS A 5 57.62 40.71 -39.55
C LYS A 5 56.18 40.44 -39.08
N SER A 6 55.29 40.13 -40.00
CA SER A 6 53.92 39.66 -39.74
C SER A 6 53.92 38.26 -39.11
N ALA A 7 53.02 38.01 -38.17
CA ALA A 7 52.59 36.66 -37.78
C ALA A 7 51.06 36.63 -37.75
N SER A 8 50.47 36.06 -38.80
CA SER A 8 49.03 35.81 -38.91
C SER A 8 48.68 34.59 -38.06
N MET A 9 47.85 34.78 -37.03
CA MET A 9 47.32 33.69 -36.22
C MET A 9 45.94 33.29 -36.76
N VAL A 10 45.85 32.08 -37.30
CA VAL A 10 44.63 31.48 -37.85
C VAL A 10 43.75 31.00 -36.69
N PHE A 11 42.58 31.61 -36.50
CA PHE A 11 41.54 31.09 -35.60
C PHE A 11 40.77 29.96 -36.30
N ARG A 12 40.81 28.75 -35.75
CA ARG A 12 39.91 27.66 -36.10
C ARG A 12 38.69 27.70 -35.17
N PRO A 13 37.44 27.74 -35.66
CA PRO A 13 36.27 27.61 -34.81
C PRO A 13 36.12 26.14 -34.39
N ALA A 14 36.01 25.92 -33.08
CA ALA A 14 35.63 24.62 -32.51
C ALA A 14 34.14 24.39 -32.76
N ALA A 15 33.82 23.31 -33.47
CA ALA A 15 32.44 22.87 -33.68
C ALA A 15 31.87 22.36 -32.34
N LEU A 16 30.84 23.05 -31.84
CA LEU A 16 30.05 22.63 -30.68
C LEU A 16 29.19 21.43 -31.12
N ALA A 17 29.54 20.22 -30.67
CA ALA A 17 28.71 19.04 -30.83
C ALA A 17 27.49 19.17 -29.90
N LEU A 18 26.32 19.43 -30.48
CA LEU A 18 25.04 19.40 -29.77
C LEU A 18 24.75 17.95 -29.37
N CYS A 19 24.96 17.62 -28.10
CA CYS A 19 24.58 16.33 -27.53
C CYS A 19 23.06 16.38 -27.30
N THR A 20 22.29 15.85 -28.24
CA THR A 20 20.85 15.64 -28.06
C THR A 20 20.63 14.52 -27.05
N CYS A 21 20.48 14.89 -25.78
CA CYS A 21 19.93 14.00 -24.77
C CYS A 21 18.48 13.67 -25.18
N LEU A 22 18.27 12.50 -25.80
CA LEU A 22 16.93 11.90 -25.84
C LEU A 22 16.51 11.66 -24.40
N ALA A 23 15.65 12.54 -23.87
CA ALA A 23 14.93 12.27 -22.64
C ALA A 23 14.03 11.06 -22.91
N ALA A 24 14.46 9.88 -22.47
CA ALA A 24 13.58 8.74 -22.37
C ALA A 24 12.43 9.16 -21.45
N THR A 25 11.22 9.25 -22.00
CA THR A 25 10.03 9.44 -21.18
C THR A 25 9.98 8.27 -20.21
N PRO A 26 9.89 8.50 -18.89
CA PRO A 26 9.70 7.39 -17.97
C PRO A 26 8.42 6.68 -18.41
N VAL A 27 8.53 5.40 -18.75
CA VAL A 27 7.37 4.52 -18.85
C VAL A 27 6.75 4.57 -17.46
N PHE A 28 5.65 5.32 -17.33
CA PHE A 28 4.91 5.36 -16.08
C PHE A 28 4.57 3.92 -15.73
N ALA A 29 5.07 3.44 -14.59
CA ALA A 29 4.64 2.18 -14.02
C ALA A 29 3.11 2.14 -14.08
N GLN A 30 2.56 1.04 -14.59
CA GLN A 30 1.15 0.92 -14.91
C GLN A 30 0.32 1.21 -13.67
N THR A 31 -0.36 2.35 -13.64
CA THR A 31 -1.14 2.74 -12.47
C THR A 31 -2.23 1.69 -12.21
N PRO A 32 -2.30 1.08 -11.01
CA PRO A 32 -3.33 0.09 -10.72
C PRO A 32 -4.71 0.73 -10.91
N PRO A 33 -5.64 0.04 -11.60
CA PRO A 33 -6.98 0.59 -11.80
C PRO A 33 -7.65 0.79 -10.44
N MET A 34 -8.36 1.90 -10.27
CA MET A 34 -9.22 2.12 -9.10
C MET A 34 -10.69 1.93 -9.49
N GLU A 35 -11.31 0.92 -8.90
CA GLU A 35 -12.72 0.58 -9.08
C GLU A 35 -13.43 0.53 -7.74
N ARG A 36 -14.74 0.79 -7.75
CA ARG A 36 -15.59 0.78 -6.54
C ARG A 36 -14.93 1.59 -5.42
N LYS A 37 -15.04 2.91 -5.51
CA LYS A 37 -14.32 3.87 -4.66
C LYS A 37 -15.24 4.61 -3.71
N TRP A 38 -14.71 5.15 -2.63
CA TRP A 38 -15.51 5.95 -1.70
C TRP A 38 -15.91 7.29 -2.33
N ALA A 39 -17.03 7.88 -1.90
CA ALA A 39 -17.34 9.27 -2.28
C ALA A 39 -16.33 10.26 -1.66
N THR A 40 -15.82 9.91 -0.49
CA THR A 40 -14.72 10.58 0.23
C THR A 40 -13.89 9.46 0.85
N PRO A 41 -12.54 9.49 0.84
CA PRO A 41 -11.71 8.36 1.30
C PRO A 41 -11.65 8.30 2.83
N SER A 42 -12.80 8.39 3.50
CA SER A 42 -12.96 8.39 4.94
C SER A 42 -13.89 7.25 5.35
N ALA A 43 -13.43 6.50 6.33
CA ALA A 43 -14.14 5.38 6.94
C ALA A 43 -13.59 5.20 8.34
N GLN A 44 -14.37 4.57 9.19
CA GLN A 44 -13.90 4.11 10.49
C GLN A 44 -13.36 2.68 10.32
N VAL A 45 -12.11 2.47 10.71
CA VAL A 45 -11.43 1.17 10.57
C VAL A 45 -11.41 0.49 11.94
N PHE A 46 -11.79 -0.78 11.98
CA PHE A 46 -11.86 -1.56 13.22
C PHE A 46 -11.29 -2.96 13.04
N ILE A 47 -10.91 -3.56 14.16
CA ILE A 47 -10.49 -4.94 14.28
C ILE A 47 -11.54 -5.69 15.11
N HIS A 48 -12.06 -6.80 14.57
CA HIS A 48 -13.01 -7.68 15.25
C HIS A 48 -12.36 -8.36 16.47
N VAL A 49 -13.14 -8.70 17.50
CA VAL A 49 -12.63 -9.26 18.77
C VAL A 49 -11.86 -10.59 18.60
N ASP A 50 -12.17 -11.35 17.56
CA ASP A 50 -11.48 -12.62 17.23
C ASP A 50 -10.07 -12.39 16.64
N MET A 51 -9.72 -11.16 16.28
CA MET A 51 -8.36 -10.83 15.87
C MET A 51 -7.50 -10.56 17.11
N PRO A 52 -6.21 -10.94 17.09
CA PRO A 52 -5.35 -10.74 18.23
C PRO A 52 -4.98 -9.26 18.43
N PRO A 53 -5.06 -8.74 19.67
CA PRO A 53 -4.68 -7.36 20.00
C PRO A 53 -3.24 -7.00 19.58
N ALA A 54 -2.36 -8.00 19.48
CA ALA A 54 -0.98 -7.83 19.01
C ALA A 54 -0.88 -7.18 17.60
N CYS A 55 -1.94 -7.25 16.80
CA CYS A 55 -1.99 -6.69 15.45
C CYS A 55 -2.46 -5.22 15.41
N ASP A 56 -2.92 -4.66 16.51
CA ASP A 56 -3.44 -3.28 16.58
C ASP A 56 -2.43 -2.26 16.05
N ALA A 57 -1.19 -2.32 16.53
CA ALA A 57 -0.16 -1.35 16.16
C ALA A 57 0.19 -1.43 14.67
N ALA A 58 0.24 -2.64 14.11
CA ALA A 58 0.50 -2.86 12.69
C ALA A 58 -0.65 -2.34 11.81
N THR A 59 -1.91 -2.60 12.20
CA THR A 59 -3.09 -2.04 11.53
C THR A 59 -3.07 -0.51 11.56
N GLN A 60 -2.77 0.09 12.72
CA GLN A 60 -2.71 1.55 12.85
C GLN A 60 -1.61 2.16 11.97
N ARG A 61 -0.44 1.51 11.85
CA ARG A 61 0.62 1.97 10.93
C ARG A 61 0.16 1.88 9.47
N ALA A 62 -0.45 0.78 9.05
CA ALA A 62 -0.98 0.64 7.69
C ALA A 62 -2.05 1.72 7.37
N ILE A 63 -2.94 2.01 8.31
CA ILE A 63 -3.90 3.12 8.21
C ILE A 63 -3.18 4.46 8.05
N ASN A 64 -2.21 4.75 8.92
CA ASN A 64 -1.45 5.99 8.89
C ASN A 64 -0.68 6.17 7.57
N THR A 65 -0.15 5.09 7.02
CA THR A 65 0.53 5.08 5.71
C THR A 65 -0.41 5.55 4.59
N TRP A 66 -1.64 5.04 4.53
CA TRP A 66 -2.63 5.50 3.55
C TRP A 66 -3.14 6.91 3.86
N ASN A 67 -3.29 7.27 5.14
CA ASN A 67 -3.69 8.63 5.53
C ASN A 67 -2.65 9.66 5.07
N ALA A 68 -1.36 9.34 5.15
CA ALA A 68 -0.28 10.17 4.64
C ALA A 68 -0.33 10.39 3.12
N GLN A 69 -1.09 9.57 2.38
CA GLN A 69 -1.32 9.74 0.94
C GLN A 69 -2.62 10.48 0.60
N GLY A 70 -3.48 10.75 1.58
CA GLY A 70 -4.72 11.53 1.39
C GLY A 70 -6.01 10.81 1.80
N SER A 71 -5.96 9.57 2.29
CA SER A 71 -7.12 8.98 2.96
C SER A 71 -7.34 9.61 4.35
N ARG A 72 -8.53 9.39 4.91
CA ARG A 72 -9.00 10.00 6.17
C ARG A 72 -9.67 8.96 7.04
N TRP A 73 -8.97 7.86 7.22
CA TRP A 73 -9.43 6.79 8.06
C TRP A 73 -9.16 7.09 9.52
N THR A 74 -10.15 6.77 10.34
CA THR A 74 -10.04 6.87 11.79
C THR A 74 -9.99 5.47 12.36
N TYR A 75 -8.96 5.18 13.15
CA TYR A 75 -8.87 3.90 13.82
C TYR A 75 -9.81 3.90 15.03
N GLY A 76 -10.86 3.10 14.96
CA GLY A 76 -11.94 3.06 15.94
C GLY A 76 -11.62 2.24 17.19
N TRP A 77 -10.38 2.22 17.66
CA TRP A 77 -10.04 1.47 18.87
C TRP A 77 -10.52 2.21 20.11
N THR A 78 -11.65 1.75 20.65
CA THR A 78 -12.05 2.02 22.03
C THR A 78 -12.47 0.69 22.62
N SER A 79 -12.26 0.49 23.92
CA SER A 79 -12.69 -0.70 24.66
C SER A 79 -14.19 -0.99 24.57
N GLN A 80 -14.97 -0.10 23.95
CA GLN A 80 -16.40 -0.21 23.66
C GLN A 80 -16.72 -0.75 22.25
N ASN A 81 -15.74 -0.90 21.35
CA ASN A 81 -15.95 -1.45 20.00
C ASN A 81 -15.78 -2.99 19.94
N TYR A 82 -16.09 -3.62 21.06
CA TYR A 82 -16.47 -5.02 21.21
C TYR A 82 -17.71 -5.29 20.34
N GLN A 83 -17.52 -5.56 19.06
CA GLN A 83 -18.60 -6.06 18.22
C GLN A 83 -18.27 -7.50 17.85
N THR A 84 -19.11 -8.41 18.34
CA THR A 84 -19.16 -9.83 17.97
C THR A 84 -19.70 -10.03 16.56
N ASP A 85 -20.25 -8.97 15.98
CA ASP A 85 -20.93 -9.01 14.70
C ASP A 85 -19.92 -8.86 13.59
N ARG A 86 -19.76 -9.94 12.82
CA ARG A 86 -18.93 -10.03 11.61
C ARG A 86 -19.53 -9.25 10.41
N GLN A 87 -20.15 -8.10 10.65
CA GLN A 87 -20.91 -7.37 9.62
C GLN A 87 -20.19 -6.10 9.14
N ALA A 88 -20.22 -5.87 7.82
CA ALA A 88 -19.72 -4.66 7.20
C ALA A 88 -20.75 -3.52 7.32
N TYR A 89 -20.69 -2.75 8.40
CA TYR A 89 -21.58 -1.60 8.58
C TYR A 89 -21.19 -0.42 7.68
N VAL A 90 -22.21 0.37 7.31
CA VAL A 90 -22.07 1.65 6.59
C VAL A 90 -20.97 2.52 7.19
N GLY A 91 -20.06 3.00 6.34
CA GLY A 91 -18.95 3.87 6.72
C GLY A 91 -17.78 3.14 7.41
N ARG A 92 -17.76 1.80 7.42
CA ARG A 92 -16.73 1.03 8.12
C ARG A 92 -15.90 0.14 7.22
N VAL A 93 -14.64 -0.05 7.64
CA VAL A 93 -13.76 -1.14 7.18
C VAL A 93 -13.47 -2.03 8.38
N THR A 94 -13.77 -3.32 8.26
CA THR A 94 -13.63 -4.27 9.39
C THR A 94 -12.59 -5.33 9.07
N PHE A 95 -11.58 -5.47 9.91
CA PHE A 95 -10.65 -6.59 9.90
C PHE A 95 -11.19 -7.72 10.77
N ALA A 96 -11.11 -8.95 10.29
CA ALA A 96 -11.52 -10.13 11.05
C ALA A 96 -10.86 -11.40 10.52
N PRO A 97 -10.76 -12.45 11.34
CA PRO A 97 -10.31 -13.75 10.85
C PRO A 97 -11.33 -14.30 9.85
N GLN A 98 -10.81 -14.83 8.76
CA GLN A 98 -11.57 -15.51 7.72
C GLN A 98 -10.76 -16.72 7.26
N ARG A 99 -11.43 -17.86 7.09
CA ARG A 99 -10.80 -19.02 6.47
C ARG A 99 -10.63 -18.78 4.97
N LEU A 100 -9.38 -18.66 4.53
CA LEU A 100 -9.01 -18.43 3.12
C LEU A 100 -8.22 -19.62 2.57
N GLY A 101 -7.85 -19.57 1.29
CA GLY A 101 -6.94 -20.55 0.70
C GLY A 101 -5.57 -20.52 1.40
N PRO A 102 -4.82 -21.63 1.45
CA PRO A 102 -3.61 -21.79 2.28
C PRO A 102 -2.46 -20.83 1.93
N SER A 103 -2.51 -20.17 0.77
CA SER A 103 -1.50 -19.21 0.30
C SER A 103 -2.04 -17.78 0.16
N VAL A 104 -3.23 -17.51 0.69
CA VAL A 104 -3.89 -16.21 0.62
C VAL A 104 -3.86 -15.60 2.02
N PRO A 105 -2.95 -14.64 2.32
CA PRO A 105 -2.82 -14.10 3.68
C PRO A 105 -3.98 -13.17 4.08
N GLY A 106 -4.59 -12.51 3.11
CA GLY A 106 -5.70 -11.60 3.31
C GLY A 106 -6.61 -11.50 2.08
N GLN A 107 -7.81 -10.98 2.29
CA GLN A 107 -8.74 -10.67 1.21
C GLN A 107 -9.70 -9.55 1.60
N ALA A 108 -9.73 -8.49 0.79
CA ALA A 108 -10.71 -7.42 0.89
C ALA A 108 -11.98 -7.73 0.08
N THR A 109 -13.13 -7.65 0.75
CA THR A 109 -14.46 -7.64 0.13
C THR A 109 -15.05 -6.23 0.24
N ARG A 110 -15.54 -5.72 -0.89
CA ARG A 110 -16.05 -4.35 -1.04
C ARG A 110 -17.57 -4.34 -1.19
N TYR A 111 -18.27 -3.56 -0.38
CA TYR A 111 -19.73 -3.43 -0.40
C TYR A 111 -20.14 -2.01 -0.81
N PRO A 112 -20.45 -1.77 -2.10
CA PRO A 112 -20.99 -0.48 -2.55
C PRO A 112 -22.47 -0.32 -2.19
N ASN A 113 -22.96 0.91 -1.98
CA ASN A 113 -24.38 1.17 -1.71
C ASN A 113 -25.22 1.22 -3.00
N THR A 114 -24.69 1.84 -4.04
CA THR A 114 -25.29 2.08 -5.36
C THR A 114 -24.18 2.25 -6.38
N GLY A 115 -24.32 1.61 -7.55
CA GLY A 115 -23.30 1.66 -8.61
C GLY A 115 -21.91 1.25 -8.10
N THR A 116 -20.94 2.16 -8.24
CA THR A 116 -19.54 1.96 -7.87
C THR A 116 -19.11 2.76 -6.64
N THR A 117 -20.03 3.31 -5.85
CA THR A 117 -19.65 4.07 -4.65
C THR A 117 -19.57 3.13 -3.44
N MET A 118 -18.37 3.05 -2.84
CA MET A 118 -18.12 2.28 -1.63
C MET A 118 -18.92 2.79 -0.45
N ASN A 119 -19.41 1.85 0.34
CA ASN A 119 -20.18 2.10 1.54
C ASN A 119 -19.56 1.42 2.76
N SER A 120 -19.11 0.18 2.60
CA SER A 120 -18.38 -0.55 3.64
C SER A 120 -17.41 -1.56 3.02
N ALA A 121 -16.47 -2.05 3.82
CA ALA A 121 -15.57 -3.11 3.41
C ALA A 121 -15.29 -4.10 4.55
N TRP A 122 -14.99 -5.33 4.17
CA TRP A 122 -14.53 -6.39 5.03
C TRP A 122 -13.13 -6.81 4.59
N ILE A 123 -12.20 -6.92 5.53
CA ILE A 123 -10.86 -7.44 5.30
C ILE A 123 -10.74 -8.73 6.10
N GLY A 124 -10.82 -9.85 5.38
CA GLY A 124 -10.55 -11.17 5.94
C GLY A 124 -9.05 -11.37 6.06
N ILE A 125 -8.58 -11.72 7.26
CA ILE A 125 -7.21 -12.16 7.51
C ILE A 125 -7.24 -13.67 7.66
N ASN A 126 -6.33 -14.38 6.98
CA ASN A 126 -6.39 -15.83 6.95
C ASN A 126 -6.16 -16.43 8.34
N ASP A 127 -7.20 -17.03 8.90
CA ASP A 127 -7.16 -17.64 10.23
C ASP A 127 -6.27 -18.89 10.30
N GLN A 128 -5.93 -19.47 9.14
CA GLN A 128 -5.00 -20.60 9.04
C GLN A 128 -3.53 -20.17 9.04
N MET A 129 -3.27 -18.87 8.81
CA MET A 129 -1.94 -18.27 8.79
C MET A 129 -1.74 -17.30 9.96
N LEU A 130 -2.80 -16.85 10.64
CA LEU A 130 -2.71 -15.89 11.72
C LEU A 130 -2.32 -16.56 13.04
N TYR A 131 -1.05 -16.45 13.41
CA TYR A 131 -0.52 -16.95 14.68
C TYR A 131 0.24 -15.85 15.41
N TRP A 132 0.08 -15.77 16.73
CA TRP A 132 0.57 -14.64 17.52
C TRP A 132 1.06 -15.10 18.90
N ASN A 133 1.82 -14.25 19.60
CA ASN A 133 2.37 -14.58 20.93
C ASN A 133 1.23 -14.66 21.97
N GLY A 134 0.75 -15.88 22.22
CA GLY A 134 -0.48 -16.16 22.97
C GLY A 134 -1.35 -17.25 22.31
N SER A 135 -1.14 -17.56 21.02
CA SER A 135 -1.66 -18.78 20.39
C SER A 135 -0.76 -19.97 20.69
N TYR A 136 -1.35 -21.16 20.79
CA TYR A 136 -0.64 -22.40 21.19
C TYR A 136 0.53 -22.78 20.27
N TYR A 137 0.62 -22.22 19.05
CA TYR A 137 1.66 -22.50 18.07
C TYR A 137 1.98 -21.26 17.23
N THR A 138 3.23 -21.14 16.78
CA THR A 138 3.67 -20.27 15.67
C THR A 138 4.64 -21.08 14.82
N ALA A 139 4.54 -21.01 13.50
CA ALA A 139 5.28 -21.75 12.50
C ALA A 139 5.85 -20.81 11.42
N ASP A 140 6.65 -21.38 10.54
CA ASP A 140 7.14 -20.72 9.33
C ASP A 140 5.97 -20.58 8.33
N GLY A 141 5.90 -19.43 7.66
CA GLY A 141 4.78 -19.11 6.77
C GLY A 141 3.57 -18.49 7.47
N ASP A 142 3.65 -18.26 8.77
CA ASP A 142 2.59 -17.56 9.51
C ASP A 142 2.66 -16.04 9.31
N LEU A 143 1.52 -15.39 9.50
CA LEU A 143 1.39 -13.95 9.66
C LEU A 143 1.87 -13.53 11.04
N GLN A 144 2.99 -12.82 11.05
CA GLN A 144 3.47 -12.16 12.24
C GLN A 144 2.86 -10.76 12.30
N CYS A 145 2.34 -10.39 13.48
CA CYS A 145 1.97 -9.02 13.80
C CYS A 145 3.17 -8.29 14.40
N PRO A 146 3.90 -7.46 13.63
CA PRO A 146 5.14 -6.87 14.09
C PRO A 146 4.88 -5.72 15.06
N THR A 147 5.64 -5.66 16.15
CA THR A 147 5.63 -4.52 17.08
C THR A 147 6.34 -3.29 16.49
N SER A 148 7.33 -3.50 15.63
CA SER A 148 8.06 -2.48 14.84
C SER A 148 8.30 -2.99 13.42
N GLY A 149 8.23 -2.11 12.41
CA GLY A 149 8.06 -2.36 10.96
C GLY A 149 8.98 -3.34 10.20
N GLY A 150 9.24 -4.52 10.76
CA GLY A 150 9.92 -5.64 10.15
C GLY A 150 9.33 -6.96 10.67
N VAL A 151 9.43 -7.98 9.84
CA VAL A 151 8.95 -9.35 10.11
C VAL A 151 10.13 -10.33 10.05
N ALA A 152 10.03 -11.47 10.71
CA ALA A 152 11.01 -12.54 10.52
C ALA A 152 11.06 -12.97 9.04
N SER A 153 12.25 -13.34 8.53
CA SER A 153 12.45 -13.67 7.11
C SER A 153 11.63 -14.87 6.62
N ASN A 154 11.17 -15.72 7.54
CA ASN A 154 10.36 -16.90 7.28
C ASN A 154 8.86 -16.70 7.60
N ARG A 155 8.40 -15.46 7.82
CA ARG A 155 7.02 -15.13 8.16
C ARG A 155 6.45 -14.03 7.28
N TYR A 156 5.15 -14.04 7.04
CA TYR A 156 4.48 -12.96 6.32
C TYR A 156 4.25 -11.77 7.25
N SER A 157 4.44 -10.56 6.73
CA SER A 157 4.17 -9.33 7.47
C SER A 157 2.67 -9.04 7.48
N PHE A 158 2.04 -9.11 8.65
CA PHE A 158 0.66 -8.66 8.80
C PHE A 158 0.51 -7.18 8.43
N GLU A 159 1.49 -6.33 8.74
CA GLU A 159 1.44 -4.91 8.39
C GLU A 159 1.37 -4.70 6.88
N TYR A 160 2.16 -5.47 6.10
CA TYR A 160 2.08 -5.43 4.64
C TYR A 160 0.72 -5.91 4.15
N VAL A 161 0.22 -7.04 4.67
CA VAL A 161 -1.09 -7.56 4.27
C VAL A 161 -2.19 -6.56 4.59
N ALA A 162 -2.19 -5.98 5.79
CA ALA A 162 -3.13 -4.94 6.16
C ALA A 162 -3.03 -3.73 5.22
N LEU A 163 -1.82 -3.27 4.90
CA LEU A 163 -1.59 -2.18 3.94
C LEU A 163 -2.17 -2.50 2.56
N HIS A 164 -1.91 -3.71 2.06
CA HIS A 164 -2.39 -4.21 0.78
C HIS A 164 -3.91 -4.26 0.71
N GLU A 165 -4.54 -4.95 1.66
CA GLU A 165 -6.01 -5.10 1.70
C GLU A 165 -6.71 -3.77 1.89
N LEU A 166 -6.14 -2.87 2.70
CA LEU A 166 -6.63 -1.51 2.82
C LEU A 166 -6.60 -0.78 1.48
N GLY A 167 -5.53 -0.92 0.69
CA GLY A 167 -5.48 -0.34 -0.66
C GLY A 167 -6.61 -0.86 -1.56
N HIS A 168 -6.95 -2.15 -1.48
CA HIS A 168 -8.16 -2.66 -2.13
C HIS A 168 -9.43 -1.97 -1.65
N THR A 169 -9.58 -1.73 -0.35
CA THR A 169 -10.76 -0.99 0.16
C THR A 169 -10.82 0.45 -0.33
N LEU A 170 -9.68 1.08 -0.64
CA LEU A 170 -9.64 2.40 -1.30
C LEU A 170 -10.05 2.33 -2.77
N GLY A 171 -10.08 1.14 -3.37
CA GLY A 171 -10.54 0.88 -4.72
C GLY A 171 -9.45 0.33 -5.64
N PHE A 172 -8.20 0.26 -5.20
CA PHE A 172 -7.12 -0.27 -6.03
C PHE A 172 -7.37 -1.72 -6.44
N GLY A 173 -7.06 -2.05 -7.69
CA GLY A 173 -6.77 -3.41 -8.12
C GLY A 173 -5.32 -3.79 -7.82
N HIS A 174 -4.95 -5.02 -8.16
CA HIS A 174 -3.56 -5.44 -8.08
C HIS A 174 -2.68 -4.66 -9.07
N HIS A 175 -1.39 -4.58 -8.73
CA HIS A 175 -0.30 -4.07 -9.53
C HIS A 175 0.71 -5.20 -9.79
N ASN A 176 1.43 -5.15 -10.91
CA ASN A 176 2.43 -6.17 -11.26
C ASN A 176 3.83 -5.84 -10.75
N ASP A 177 4.03 -4.65 -10.17
CA ASP A 177 5.30 -4.22 -9.58
C ASP A 177 5.41 -4.70 -8.13
N TYR A 178 6.38 -5.57 -7.87
CA TYR A 178 6.68 -6.12 -6.55
C TYR A 178 7.28 -5.11 -5.58
N SER A 179 7.63 -3.90 -6.00
CA SER A 179 8.03 -2.82 -5.10
C SER A 179 6.83 -2.04 -4.52
N CYS A 180 5.64 -2.25 -5.08
CA CYS A 180 4.42 -1.53 -4.74
C CYS A 180 3.57 -2.27 -3.70
N ALA A 181 2.74 -1.54 -2.95
CA ALA A 181 1.91 -2.12 -1.90
C ALA A 181 0.84 -3.05 -2.49
N MET A 182 0.24 -2.66 -3.62
CA MET A 182 -0.81 -3.40 -4.32
C MET A 182 -0.29 -4.51 -5.22
N SER A 183 0.98 -4.91 -5.08
CA SER A 183 1.50 -6.05 -5.83
C SER A 183 0.63 -7.30 -5.65
N TYR A 184 0.35 -8.04 -6.71
CA TYR A 184 -0.47 -9.26 -6.65
C TYR A 184 0.08 -10.38 -5.76
N GLY A 185 1.35 -10.28 -5.35
CA GLY A 185 2.03 -11.30 -4.56
C GLY A 185 2.77 -10.72 -3.37
N THR A 186 2.97 -11.58 -2.36
CA THR A 186 3.78 -11.34 -1.17
C THR A 186 4.59 -12.57 -0.87
N PHE A 187 5.65 -12.40 -0.08
CA PHE A 187 6.52 -13.49 0.35
C PHE A 187 6.84 -13.36 1.85
N ALA A 188 7.38 -14.43 2.43
CA ALA A 188 7.89 -14.37 3.80
C ALA A 188 9.10 -13.42 3.88
N GLY A 189 9.18 -12.62 4.94
CA GLY A 189 10.22 -11.60 5.09
C GLY A 189 9.92 -10.28 4.36
N ASP A 190 8.73 -10.12 3.79
CA ASP A 190 8.37 -8.91 3.06
C ASP A 190 8.33 -7.68 3.99
N THR A 191 9.15 -6.69 3.65
CA THR A 191 9.32 -5.45 4.42
C THR A 191 8.59 -4.26 3.81
N ARG A 192 7.72 -4.46 2.82
CA ARG A 192 6.95 -3.37 2.23
C ARG A 192 5.97 -2.81 3.25
N THR A 193 6.10 -1.52 3.54
CA THR A 193 5.29 -0.79 4.54
C THR A 193 4.73 0.53 3.99
N ARG A 194 4.88 0.76 2.68
CA ARG A 194 4.43 1.98 1.99
C ARG A 194 3.96 1.69 0.56
N PRO A 195 2.98 2.47 0.06
CA PRO A 195 2.66 2.48 -1.36
C PRO A 195 3.82 3.05 -2.18
N CYS A 196 3.94 2.61 -3.42
CA CYS A 196 4.90 3.18 -4.35
C CYS A 196 4.39 4.53 -4.90
N ALA A 197 5.25 5.25 -5.62
CA ALA A 197 4.94 6.59 -6.11
C ALA A 197 3.70 6.62 -7.02
N ALA A 198 3.51 5.59 -7.85
CA ALA A 198 2.35 5.48 -8.75
C ALA A 198 1.03 5.33 -7.96
N GLU A 199 1.00 4.49 -6.93
CA GLU A 199 -0.16 4.30 -6.06
C GLU A 199 -0.48 5.57 -5.26
N ALA A 200 0.53 6.21 -4.69
CA ALA A 200 0.36 7.48 -3.98
C ALA A 200 -0.20 8.58 -4.90
N ALA A 201 0.34 8.71 -6.11
CA ALA A 201 -0.12 9.67 -7.10
C ALA A 201 -1.57 9.38 -7.54
N GLU A 202 -1.91 8.11 -7.76
CA GLU A 202 -3.25 7.71 -8.16
C GLU A 202 -4.29 7.98 -7.08
N LEU A 203 -3.99 7.67 -5.82
CA LEU A 203 -4.89 7.96 -4.71
C LEU A 203 -5.22 9.46 -4.66
N ARG A 204 -4.19 10.31 -4.75
CA ARG A 204 -4.33 11.77 -4.77
C ARG A 204 -5.10 12.25 -6.00
N ARG A 205 -4.91 11.62 -7.15
CA ARG A 205 -5.66 11.94 -8.38
C ARG A 205 -7.15 11.61 -8.21
N GLN A 206 -7.48 10.50 -7.58
CA GLN A 206 -8.84 9.97 -7.49
C GLN A 206 -9.69 10.62 -6.40
N TYR A 207 -9.05 10.99 -5.29
CA TYR A 207 -9.71 11.58 -4.13
C TYR A 207 -9.40 13.06 -3.91
N GLY A 208 -8.54 13.64 -4.76
CA GLY A 208 -8.01 14.99 -4.62
C GLY A 208 -6.88 15.06 -3.61
N ALA A 209 -5.72 15.56 -4.03
CA ALA A 209 -4.71 16.05 -3.08
C ALA A 209 -5.33 17.24 -2.32
N ARG A 210 -5.26 17.22 -1.00
CA ARG A 210 -5.48 18.41 -0.19
C ARG A 210 -4.29 18.57 0.73
#